data_AF-A0A970ER30-F1
#
_entry.id   AF-A0A970ER30-F1
#
_cell.length_a   1.000
_cell.length_b   1.000
_cell.length_c   1.000
_cell.angle_alpha   90.00
_cell.angle_beta   90.00
_cell.angle_gamma   90.00
#
_symmetry.space_group_name_H-M   'P 1'
#
loop_
_entity.id
_entity.type
_entity.pdbx_description
1 polymer ?
#
loop_
_entity_poly.entity_id
_entity_poly.type
_entity_poly.pdbx_seq_one_letter_code
_entity_poly.pdbx_strand_id
1 'polypeptide(L)'
;MSREIQIRPAVLPLVGAIFAAAVGSILGQYIALFYRGWAFPGWLFPILLVFALESMYYSVYVLSPRTPFTWRLFELGAMVVLIELCLRATRSVTYPWWALWRSAADLDFIIPFALAVFVWGTAGGFGYKLARITKVRDELGDQAAATLSWEYDSIAMKAPNTTLPVEYFLFRLMGFGFLGACLAVAARRSGHYQSMSQREQFVLFALHVLALTCGLLLQGGAYLHRLTVIWQHINVPYPRQLLNGWLRNLVIVCLGVAVLVSIMPVDFSPITYDNISGGIARLLMRMFDGPPQRAREQAETPDPGTPPVPWVQPEEGEPPFWAGLLAVLYMLFIWGFTLLALVIGLGFLLITLVHGELERLRGLPRAAAQFFLAVQESVRQLVQFVLRHMQRVKERVRIPKIRPAAPWELEAPRPDRRGRQETAAVRDIRGAFRQLLQEAAGAGIPARAGETPGEFGSRLGEALPECGRDILEFMASYHMARYSRRELASSLSKAALAQAERIIAALHIVRRKDNDRTDH
;
A
#
# COMPACT_ATOMS: atom_id res chain seq x y z
N MET A 1 4.16 40.17 12.13
CA MET A 1 4.32 39.02 11.21
C MET A 1 5.49 38.17 11.70
N SER A 2 5.25 37.25 12.62
CA SER A 2 6.22 36.25 13.04
C SER A 2 6.48 35.30 11.87
N ARG A 3 7.72 35.22 11.39
CA ARG A 3 8.14 34.16 10.47
C ARG A 3 7.98 32.84 11.21
N GLU A 4 6.89 32.11 10.96
CA GLU A 4 6.81 30.69 11.29
C GLU A 4 8.01 30.00 10.66
N ILE A 5 8.98 29.63 11.50
CA ILE A 5 10.07 28.75 11.09
C ILE A 5 9.42 27.38 10.91
N GLN A 6 8.84 27.14 9.73
CA GLN A 6 8.51 25.79 9.28
C GLN A 6 9.82 25.02 9.21
N ILE A 7 10.10 24.24 10.24
CA ILE A 7 11.15 23.23 10.19
C ILE A 7 10.66 22.23 9.13
N ARG A 8 11.06 22.44 7.88
CA ARG A 8 10.96 21.46 6.81
C ARG A 8 12.23 20.64 6.91
N PRO A 9 12.21 19.44 7.50
CA PRO A 9 13.42 18.66 7.62
C PRO A 9 13.78 18.15 6.23
N ALA A 10 14.55 18.93 5.46
CA ALA A 10 15.11 18.51 4.17
C ALA A 10 15.93 17.21 4.28
N VAL A 11 16.36 16.88 5.50
CA VAL A 11 17.07 15.67 5.88
C VAL A 11 16.21 14.40 5.76
N LEU A 12 14.91 14.46 6.06
CA LEU A 12 14.01 13.29 6.03
C LEU A 12 13.80 12.73 4.61
N PRO A 13 13.54 13.58 3.60
CA PRO A 13 13.57 13.18 2.19
C PRO A 13 14.89 12.54 1.77
N LEU A 14 16.03 13.16 2.14
CA LEU A 14 17.35 12.60 1.84
C LEU A 14 17.52 11.19 2.42
N VAL A 15 17.18 10.99 3.70
CA VAL A 15 17.26 9.68 4.35
C VAL A 15 16.37 8.64 3.67
N GLY A 16 15.14 9.02 3.28
CA GLY A 16 14.24 8.12 2.56
C GLY A 16 14.72 7.74 1.16
N ALA A 17 15.39 8.67 0.46
CA ALA A 17 16.02 8.39 -0.83
C ALA A 17 17.21 7.44 -0.68
N ILE A 18 18.09 7.68 0.30
CA ILE A 18 19.23 6.80 0.60
C ILE A 18 18.72 5.39 0.98
N PHE A 19 17.67 5.31 1.80
CA PHE A 19 17.04 4.03 2.15
C PHE A 19 16.54 3.28 0.91
N ALA A 20 15.77 3.93 0.03
CA ALA A 20 15.24 3.30 -1.17
C ALA A 20 16.36 2.84 -2.12
N ALA A 21 17.40 3.67 -2.32
CA ALA A 21 18.55 3.32 -3.13
C ALA A 21 19.36 2.15 -2.54
N ALA A 22 19.52 2.11 -1.21
CA ALA A 22 20.18 1.00 -0.53
C ALA A 22 19.40 -0.31 -0.69
N VAL A 23 18.08 -0.30 -0.48
CA VAL A 23 17.22 -1.48 -0.69
C VAL A 23 17.26 -1.97 -2.14
N GLY A 24 17.18 -1.07 -3.11
CA GLY A 24 17.30 -1.43 -4.54
C GLY A 24 18.68 -2.00 -4.88
N SER A 25 19.74 -1.44 -4.29
CA SER A 25 21.10 -1.95 -4.47
C SER A 25 21.27 -3.34 -3.84
N ILE A 26 20.71 -3.60 -2.66
CA ILE A 26 20.70 -4.93 -2.03
C ILE A 26 20.00 -5.93 -2.94
N LEU A 27 18.81 -5.59 -3.44
CA LEU A 27 18.05 -6.46 -4.33
C LEU A 27 18.83 -6.76 -5.61
N GLY A 28 19.44 -5.75 -6.22
CA GLY A 28 20.29 -5.94 -7.39
C GLY A 28 21.51 -6.82 -7.10
N GLN A 29 22.20 -6.63 -5.99
CA GLN A 29 23.34 -7.48 -5.61
C GLN A 29 22.92 -8.95 -5.43
N TYR A 30 21.75 -9.21 -4.83
CA TYR A 30 21.22 -10.57 -4.76
C TYR A 30 20.77 -11.12 -6.12
N ILE A 31 20.21 -10.30 -7.00
CA ILE A 31 19.90 -10.72 -8.38
C ILE A 31 21.17 -11.13 -9.12
N ALA A 32 22.24 -10.34 -9.04
CA ALA A 32 23.54 -10.69 -9.63
C ALA A 32 24.11 -12.00 -9.05
N LEU A 33 23.89 -12.22 -7.75
CA LEU A 33 24.35 -13.43 -7.07
C LEU A 33 23.59 -14.68 -7.52
N PHE A 34 22.27 -14.62 -7.66
CA PHE A 34 21.47 -15.76 -8.13
C PHE A 34 21.50 -15.95 -9.65
N TYR A 35 21.74 -14.87 -10.41
CA TYR A 35 21.75 -14.89 -11.87
C TYR A 35 23.16 -14.66 -12.41
N ARG A 36 23.90 -15.76 -12.62
CA ARG A 36 25.31 -15.75 -13.08
C ARG A 36 25.57 -15.02 -14.40
N GLY A 37 24.53 -14.73 -15.20
CA GLY A 37 24.65 -14.00 -16.46
C GLY A 37 24.70 -12.48 -16.33
N TRP A 38 24.45 -11.92 -15.14
CA TRP A 38 24.39 -10.48 -14.92
C TRP A 38 25.21 -10.06 -13.71
N ALA A 39 26.04 -9.03 -13.87
CA ALA A 39 26.82 -8.45 -12.79
C ALA A 39 26.27 -7.06 -12.46
N PHE A 40 26.19 -6.73 -11.17
CA PHE A 40 25.71 -5.42 -10.74
C PHE A 40 26.69 -4.33 -11.19
N PRO A 41 26.32 -3.43 -12.13
CA PRO A 41 27.27 -2.47 -12.66
C PRO A 41 27.50 -1.32 -11.68
N GLY A 42 28.75 -0.87 -11.56
CA GLY A 42 29.13 0.20 -10.63
C GLY A 42 28.40 1.53 -10.88
N TRP A 43 28.04 1.83 -12.13
CA TRP A 43 27.28 3.04 -12.48
C TRP A 43 25.83 3.01 -11.98
N LEU A 44 25.29 1.84 -11.64
CA LEU A 44 23.89 1.73 -11.20
C LEU A 44 23.69 2.32 -9.79
N PHE A 45 24.71 2.26 -8.92
CA PHE A 45 24.65 2.87 -7.58
C PHE A 45 24.27 4.36 -7.61
N PRO A 46 25.03 5.25 -8.30
CA PRO A 46 24.68 6.66 -8.33
C PRO A 46 23.36 6.94 -9.08
N ILE A 47 23.03 6.16 -10.11
CA ILE A 47 21.77 6.33 -10.87
C ILE A 47 20.55 6.03 -9.99
N LEU A 48 20.56 4.92 -9.24
CA LEU A 48 19.48 4.58 -8.32
C LEU A 48 19.31 5.68 -7.26
N LEU A 49 20.41 6.24 -6.76
CA LEU A 49 20.35 7.35 -5.80
C LEU A 49 19.74 8.61 -6.41
N VAL A 50 20.11 8.98 -7.66
CA VAL A 50 19.55 10.14 -8.36
C VAL A 50 18.04 9.98 -8.55
N PHE A 51 17.57 8.83 -9.04
CA PHE A 51 16.13 8.58 -9.20
C PHE A 51 15.39 8.51 -7.86
N ALA A 52 16.03 7.98 -6.80
CA ALA A 52 15.45 8.00 -5.47
C ALA A 52 15.27 9.43 -4.95
N LEU A 53 16.30 10.28 -5.09
CA LEU A 53 16.28 11.68 -4.66
C LEU A 53 15.22 12.46 -5.43
N GLU A 54 15.25 12.37 -6.75
CA GLU A 54 14.31 13.06 -7.63
C GLU A 54 12.86 12.68 -7.29
N SER A 55 12.54 11.39 -7.25
CA SER A 55 11.21 10.91 -6.91
C SER A 55 10.77 11.29 -5.50
N MET A 56 11.67 11.21 -4.51
CA MET A 56 11.37 11.53 -3.13
C MET A 56 11.06 13.02 -2.96
N TYR A 57 11.96 13.90 -3.42
CA TYR A 57 11.78 15.35 -3.30
C TYR A 57 10.59 15.83 -4.12
N TYR A 58 10.41 15.31 -5.34
CA TYR A 58 9.25 15.62 -6.14
C TYR A 58 7.96 15.20 -5.43
N SER A 59 7.94 13.99 -4.83
CA SER A 59 6.77 13.48 -4.12
C SER A 59 6.44 14.27 -2.85
N VAL A 60 7.45 14.78 -2.14
CA VAL A 60 7.26 15.58 -0.91
C VAL A 60 6.80 17.00 -1.22
N TYR A 61 7.43 17.66 -2.19
CA TYR A 61 7.28 19.12 -2.38
C TYR A 61 6.40 19.51 -3.56
N VAL A 62 6.37 18.70 -4.63
CA VAL A 62 5.75 19.06 -5.91
C VAL A 62 4.46 18.28 -6.18
N LEU A 63 4.32 17.07 -5.61
CA LEU A 63 3.12 16.25 -5.78
C LEU A 63 1.89 16.89 -5.14
N SER A 64 1.20 17.67 -5.95
CA SER A 64 -0.18 18.03 -5.72
C SER A 64 -1.09 17.07 -6.50
N PRO A 65 -2.37 16.91 -6.08
CA PRO A 65 -3.37 16.18 -6.85
C PRO A 65 -3.52 16.64 -8.31
N ARG A 66 -3.03 17.86 -8.63
CA ARG A 66 -3.08 18.50 -9.94
C ARG A 66 -1.83 18.26 -10.79
N THR A 67 -0.84 17.51 -10.31
CA THR A 67 0.36 17.20 -11.12
C THR A 67 -0.02 16.35 -12.33
N PRO A 68 0.33 16.80 -13.55
CA PRO A 68 -0.03 16.07 -14.76
C PRO A 68 0.75 14.77 -14.85
N PHE A 69 0.06 13.70 -15.27
CA PHE A 69 0.67 12.37 -15.44
C PHE A 69 1.82 12.38 -16.47
N THR A 70 1.77 13.31 -17.42
CA THR A 70 2.82 13.48 -18.44
C THR A 70 4.21 13.71 -17.84
N TRP A 71 4.30 14.35 -16.67
CA TRP A 71 5.59 14.55 -15.99
C TRP A 71 6.17 13.22 -15.48
N ARG A 72 5.33 12.35 -14.92
CA ARG A 72 5.75 11.00 -14.49
C ARG A 72 6.15 10.11 -15.68
N LEU A 73 5.49 10.28 -16.82
CA LEU A 73 5.89 9.62 -18.06
C LEU A 73 7.24 10.15 -18.59
N PHE A 74 7.49 11.45 -18.44
CA PHE A 74 8.77 12.05 -18.78
C PHE A 74 9.91 11.54 -17.89
N GLU A 75 9.70 11.42 -16.57
CA GLU A 75 10.68 10.81 -15.64
C GLU A 75 11.04 9.37 -16.06
N LEU A 76 10.03 8.55 -16.42
CA LEU A 76 10.25 7.19 -16.93
C LEU A 76 11.00 7.19 -18.27
N GLY A 77 10.67 8.10 -19.18
CA GLY A 77 11.39 8.26 -20.44
C GLY A 77 12.85 8.66 -20.23
N ALA A 78 13.11 9.59 -19.31
CA ALA A 78 14.46 9.99 -18.92
C ALA A 78 15.23 8.83 -18.28
N MET A 79 14.56 7.98 -17.51
CA MET A 79 15.13 6.76 -16.94
C MET A 79 15.59 5.77 -18.01
N VAL A 80 14.75 5.51 -19.02
CA VAL A 80 15.10 4.66 -20.16
C VAL A 80 16.35 5.21 -20.87
N VAL A 81 16.35 6.50 -21.21
CA VAL A 81 17.47 7.14 -21.93
C VAL A 81 18.76 7.09 -21.12
N LEU A 82 18.71 7.38 -19.81
CA LEU A 82 19.91 7.41 -18.98
C LEU A 82 20.52 6.02 -18.81
N ILE A 83 19.69 5.00 -18.59
CA ILE A 83 20.15 3.61 -18.46
C ILE A 83 20.76 3.12 -19.78
N GLU A 84 20.13 3.42 -20.92
CA GLU A 84 20.68 3.14 -22.25
C GLU A 84 22.06 3.77 -22.47
N LEU A 85 22.21 5.05 -22.12
CA LEU A 85 23.48 5.76 -22.25
C LEU A 85 24.58 5.09 -21.42
N CYS A 86 24.28 4.73 -20.17
CA CYS A 86 25.24 4.07 -19.30
C CYS A 86 25.59 2.64 -19.76
N LEU A 87 24.61 1.90 -20.28
CA LEU A 87 24.85 0.57 -20.86
C LEU A 87 25.75 0.65 -22.07
N ARG A 88 25.49 1.56 -23.02
CA ARG A 88 26.30 1.78 -24.21
C ARG A 88 27.71 2.30 -23.90
N ALA A 89 27.86 3.07 -22.83
CA ALA A 89 29.18 3.52 -22.37
C ALA A 89 30.02 2.37 -21.78
N THR A 90 29.37 1.33 -21.27
CA THR A 90 30.04 0.20 -20.59
C THR A 90 30.21 -1.02 -21.50
N ARG A 91 29.33 -1.21 -22.48
CA ARG A 91 29.32 -2.37 -23.40
C ARG A 91 29.10 -1.94 -24.85
N SER A 92 29.72 -2.67 -25.78
CA SER A 92 29.49 -2.50 -27.21
C SER A 92 28.14 -3.09 -27.62
N VAL A 93 27.14 -2.22 -27.74
CA VAL A 93 25.79 -2.58 -28.19
C VAL A 93 25.76 -2.68 -29.72
N THR A 94 25.25 -3.80 -30.25
CA THR A 94 25.24 -4.11 -31.69
C THR A 94 24.13 -3.42 -32.48
N TYR A 95 23.13 -2.84 -31.79
CA TYR A 95 21.98 -2.19 -32.42
C TYR A 95 22.03 -0.65 -32.32
N PRO A 96 21.50 0.06 -33.33
CA PRO A 96 21.53 1.52 -33.39
C PRO A 96 20.69 2.17 -32.27
N TRP A 97 20.98 3.44 -31.97
CA TRP A 97 20.39 4.19 -30.84
C TRP A 97 18.86 4.32 -30.88
N TRP A 98 18.26 4.31 -32.08
CA TRP A 98 16.82 4.41 -32.28
C TRP A 98 16.08 3.07 -32.05
N ALA A 99 16.79 1.95 -31.94
CA ALA A 99 16.22 0.62 -31.80
C ALA A 99 15.95 0.22 -30.33
N LEU A 100 15.31 1.11 -29.55
CA LEU A 100 15.05 0.93 -28.10
C LEU A 100 14.20 -0.32 -27.78
N TRP A 101 13.40 -0.82 -28.73
CA TRP A 101 12.62 -2.04 -28.52
C TRP A 101 13.52 -3.29 -28.44
N ARG A 102 14.72 -3.25 -29.04
CA ARG A 102 15.66 -4.37 -28.98
C ARG A 102 16.34 -4.44 -27.61
N SER A 103 16.62 -3.30 -26.99
CA SER A 103 17.14 -3.29 -25.62
C SER A 103 16.10 -3.68 -24.59
N ALA A 104 14.82 -3.41 -24.85
CA ALA A 104 13.72 -3.90 -24.00
C ALA A 104 13.60 -5.43 -23.93
N ALA A 105 14.31 -6.18 -24.78
CA ALA A 105 14.42 -7.64 -24.71
C ALA A 105 15.72 -8.13 -24.03
N ASP A 106 16.65 -7.21 -23.74
CA ASP A 106 17.95 -7.54 -23.16
C ASP A 106 17.90 -7.49 -21.63
N LEU A 107 18.36 -8.56 -20.98
CA LEU A 107 18.40 -8.64 -19.51
C LEU A 107 19.31 -7.56 -18.92
N ASP A 108 20.36 -7.18 -19.65
CA ASP A 108 21.28 -6.11 -19.25
C ASP A 108 20.58 -4.75 -19.12
N PHE A 109 19.47 -4.53 -19.85
CA PHE A 109 18.64 -3.34 -19.73
C PHE A 109 17.47 -3.52 -18.77
N ILE A 110 16.73 -4.64 -18.90
CA ILE A 110 15.51 -4.91 -18.14
C ILE A 110 15.80 -4.91 -16.63
N ILE A 111 16.90 -5.54 -16.19
CA ILE A 111 17.21 -5.66 -14.76
C ILE A 111 17.50 -4.26 -14.14
N PRO A 112 18.45 -3.45 -14.67
CA PRO A 112 18.66 -2.08 -14.19
C PRO A 112 17.40 -1.22 -14.25
N PHE A 113 16.61 -1.31 -15.33
CA PHE A 113 15.39 -0.52 -15.49
C PHE A 113 14.34 -0.92 -14.44
N ALA A 114 14.10 -2.21 -14.23
CA ALA A 114 13.17 -2.69 -13.21
C ALA A 114 13.60 -2.27 -11.80
N LEU A 115 14.90 -2.35 -11.49
CA LEU A 115 15.46 -1.86 -10.22
C LEU A 115 15.26 -0.36 -10.06
N ALA A 116 15.51 0.43 -11.12
CA ALA A 116 15.34 1.86 -11.10
C ALA A 116 13.86 2.27 -10.90
N VAL A 117 12.92 1.61 -11.59
CA VAL A 117 11.48 1.80 -11.39
C VAL A 117 11.06 1.41 -9.96
N PHE A 118 11.59 0.30 -9.43
CA PHE A 118 11.31 -0.13 -8.06
C PHE A 118 11.80 0.89 -7.02
N VAL A 119 13.03 1.39 -7.18
CA VAL A 119 13.62 2.42 -6.30
C VAL A 119 12.84 3.73 -6.40
N TRP A 120 12.57 4.18 -7.62
CA TRP A 120 11.80 5.40 -7.89
C TRP A 120 10.40 5.33 -7.29
N GLY A 121 9.68 4.21 -7.47
CA GLY A 121 8.34 4.03 -6.90
C GLY A 121 8.34 3.92 -5.38
N THR A 122 9.37 3.27 -4.80
CA THR A 122 9.52 3.15 -3.35
C THR A 122 9.84 4.50 -2.70
N ALA A 123 10.79 5.24 -3.25
CA ALA A 123 11.11 6.60 -2.82
C ALA A 123 9.91 7.53 -2.96
N GLY A 124 9.22 7.50 -4.11
CA GLY A 124 8.02 8.31 -4.33
C GLY A 124 6.89 7.99 -3.34
N GLY A 125 6.70 6.72 -3.00
CA GLY A 125 5.74 6.29 -1.98
C GLY A 125 6.07 6.83 -0.58
N PHE A 126 7.34 6.83 -0.16
CA PHE A 126 7.77 7.46 1.09
C PHE A 126 7.54 8.97 1.07
N GLY A 127 7.87 9.63 -0.03
CA GLY A 127 7.68 11.07 -0.19
C GLY A 127 6.21 11.48 -0.13
N TYR A 128 5.33 10.72 -0.80
CA TYR A 128 3.88 10.94 -0.75
C TYR A 128 3.33 10.82 0.68
N LYS A 129 3.79 9.84 1.46
CA LYS A 129 3.34 9.69 2.86
C LYS A 129 3.85 10.81 3.75
N LEU A 130 5.07 11.30 3.56
CA LEU A 130 5.56 12.50 4.25
C LEU A 130 4.72 13.74 3.90
N ALA A 131 4.40 13.95 2.62
CA ALA A 131 3.51 15.04 2.18
C ALA A 131 2.08 14.92 2.74
N ARG A 132 1.63 13.71 3.07
CA ARG A 132 0.33 13.49 3.70
C ARG A 132 0.35 13.76 5.20
N ILE A 133 1.48 13.50 5.89
CA ILE A 133 1.65 13.87 7.32
C ILE A 133 1.47 15.38 7.53
N THR A 134 1.93 16.21 6.59
CA THR A 134 1.74 17.66 6.67
C THR A 134 0.30 18.11 6.37
N LYS A 135 -0.48 17.29 5.64
CA LYS A 135 -1.89 17.54 5.30
C LYS A 135 -2.89 16.93 6.29
N VAL A 136 -2.43 16.41 7.42
CA VAL A 136 -3.28 15.87 8.50
C VAL A 136 -4.37 16.86 8.94
N ARG A 137 -4.11 18.17 8.81
CA ARG A 137 -5.07 19.26 8.96
C ARG A 137 -6.36 19.09 8.15
N ASP A 138 -6.24 18.66 6.89
CA ASP A 138 -7.37 18.57 5.96
C ASP A 138 -8.25 17.34 6.24
N GLU A 139 -7.73 16.34 6.98
CA GLU A 139 -8.44 15.10 7.31
C GLU A 139 -9.09 15.10 8.71
N LEU A 140 -8.52 15.82 9.69
CA LEU A 140 -9.00 15.81 11.08
C LEU A 140 -10.03 16.91 11.38
N GLY A 141 -10.06 18.00 10.61
CA GLY A 141 -10.95 19.14 10.85
C GLY A 141 -10.64 19.92 12.14
N ASP A 142 -11.07 21.18 12.21
CA ASP A 142 -10.73 22.09 13.32
C ASP A 142 -11.28 21.65 14.69
N GLN A 143 -12.30 20.78 14.72
CA GLN A 143 -12.96 20.34 15.95
C GLN A 143 -12.25 19.18 16.66
N ALA A 144 -11.57 18.29 15.92
CA ALA A 144 -10.85 17.20 16.56
C ALA A 144 -9.66 17.76 17.35
N ALA A 145 -8.99 18.80 16.81
CA ALA A 145 -7.78 19.44 17.36
C ALA A 145 -7.87 19.80 18.86
N ALA A 146 -9.06 20.17 19.32
CA ALA A 146 -9.26 20.75 20.64
C ALA A 146 -9.64 19.76 21.75
N THR A 147 -9.99 18.50 21.47
CA THR A 147 -10.75 17.68 22.44
C THR A 147 -10.18 16.31 22.84
N LEU A 148 -9.06 15.84 22.32
CA LEU A 148 -8.67 14.42 22.51
C LEU A 148 -7.38 14.21 23.32
N SER A 149 -7.38 13.17 24.14
CA SER A 149 -6.19 12.42 24.57
C SER A 149 -5.69 11.58 23.38
N TRP A 150 -5.04 12.24 22.44
CA TRP A 150 -4.94 11.82 21.05
C TRP A 150 -4.16 10.54 20.72
N GLU A 151 -3.20 10.07 21.55
CA GLU A 151 -2.48 8.84 21.23
C GLU A 151 -3.37 7.59 21.34
N TYR A 152 -4.25 7.55 22.33
CA TYR A 152 -5.19 6.44 22.51
C TYR A 152 -6.42 6.56 21.61
N ASP A 153 -6.98 7.77 21.50
CA ASP A 153 -8.22 7.95 20.73
C ASP A 153 -8.00 8.04 19.21
N SER A 154 -6.82 8.42 18.71
CA SER A 154 -6.56 8.38 17.25
C SER A 154 -6.35 6.97 16.70
N ILE A 155 -5.98 6.02 17.55
CA ILE A 155 -5.93 4.59 17.21
C ILE A 155 -7.34 4.01 17.28
N ALA A 156 -8.14 4.40 18.30
CA ALA A 156 -9.50 3.92 18.50
C ALA A 156 -10.53 4.50 17.52
N MET A 157 -10.35 5.75 17.05
CA MET A 157 -11.24 6.44 16.10
C MET A 157 -10.79 6.34 14.64
N LYS A 158 -9.87 5.43 14.30
CA LYS A 158 -9.51 5.16 12.91
C LYS A 158 -10.76 4.87 12.10
N ALA A 159 -11.00 5.64 11.04
CA ALA A 159 -11.93 5.21 10.01
C ALA A 159 -11.45 3.83 9.52
N PRO A 160 -12.36 2.87 9.24
CA PRO A 160 -11.99 1.48 8.97
C PRO A 160 -11.00 1.26 7.81
N ASN A 161 -10.72 2.31 7.01
CA ASN A 161 -9.81 2.28 5.86
C ASN A 161 -8.60 3.26 5.94
N THR A 162 -8.35 3.95 7.07
CA THR A 162 -7.21 4.89 7.18
C THR A 162 -6.02 4.26 7.94
N THR A 163 -5.00 3.84 7.19
CA THR A 163 -3.70 3.41 7.77
C THR A 163 -2.91 4.63 8.22
N LEU A 164 -2.31 4.58 9.41
CA LEU A 164 -1.43 5.65 9.91
C LEU A 164 -0.19 5.74 9.00
N PRO A 165 0.27 6.93 8.61
CA PRO A 165 1.50 7.08 7.82
C PRO A 165 2.71 6.39 8.45
N VAL A 166 2.80 6.35 9.79
CA VAL A 166 3.89 5.70 10.54
C VAL A 166 3.89 4.17 10.37
N GLU A 167 2.72 3.55 10.20
CA GLU A 167 2.61 2.11 9.92
C GLU A 167 3.18 1.78 8.54
N TYR A 168 3.02 2.67 7.57
CA TYR A 168 3.57 2.47 6.22
C TYR A 168 5.10 2.39 6.23
N PHE A 169 5.78 3.25 6.99
CA PHE A 169 7.23 3.21 7.14
C PHE A 169 7.67 1.93 7.86
N LEU A 170 6.97 1.54 8.93
CA LEU A 170 7.27 0.32 9.69
C LEU A 170 7.08 -0.95 8.85
N PHE A 171 5.95 -1.08 8.15
CA PHE A 171 5.68 -2.26 7.33
C PHE A 171 6.68 -2.41 6.19
N ARG A 172 7.15 -1.31 5.58
CA ARG A 172 8.20 -1.38 4.55
C ARG A 172 9.57 -1.67 5.14
N LEU A 173 9.92 -1.11 6.29
CA LEU A 173 11.16 -1.44 6.97
C LEU A 173 11.21 -2.93 7.31
N MET A 174 10.14 -3.46 7.92
CA MET A 174 10.02 -4.88 8.26
C MET A 174 9.94 -5.76 7.00
N GLY A 175 9.19 -5.34 5.98
CA GLY A 175 9.03 -6.08 4.73
C GLY A 175 10.33 -6.20 3.94
N PHE A 176 11.07 -5.10 3.78
CA PHE A 176 12.38 -5.12 3.12
C PHE A 176 13.45 -5.80 3.98
N GLY A 177 13.40 -5.65 5.31
CA GLY A 177 14.26 -6.38 6.23
C GLY A 177 14.03 -7.89 6.14
N PHE A 178 12.77 -8.33 6.13
CA PHE A 178 12.39 -9.74 5.95
C PHE A 178 12.83 -10.28 4.60
N LEU A 179 12.55 -9.54 3.51
CA LEU A 179 13.00 -9.92 2.16
C LEU A 179 14.53 -10.06 2.10
N GLY A 180 15.26 -9.08 2.63
CA GLY A 180 16.72 -9.11 2.71
C GLY A 180 17.23 -10.32 3.49
N ALA A 181 16.61 -10.65 4.63
CA ALA A 181 16.94 -11.82 5.42
C ALA A 181 16.67 -13.13 4.66
N CYS A 182 15.54 -13.25 3.96
CA CYS A 182 15.23 -14.42 3.13
C CYS A 182 16.25 -14.59 1.99
N LEU A 183 16.62 -13.51 1.31
CA LEU A 183 17.63 -13.53 0.25
C LEU A 183 19.01 -13.90 0.79
N ALA A 184 19.39 -13.37 1.96
CA ALA A 184 20.64 -13.73 2.64
C ALA A 184 20.69 -15.23 2.98
N VAL A 185 19.60 -15.76 3.56
CA VAL A 185 19.49 -17.20 3.90
C VAL A 185 19.55 -18.06 2.64
N ALA A 186 18.87 -17.67 1.57
CA ALA A 186 18.90 -18.38 0.29
C ALA A 186 20.30 -18.36 -0.33
N ALA A 187 20.99 -17.22 -0.32
CA ALA A 187 22.35 -17.05 -0.85
C ALA A 187 23.37 -17.91 -0.07
N ARG A 188 23.21 -18.02 1.25
CA ARG A 188 24.07 -18.84 2.10
C ARG A 188 23.79 -20.33 1.95
N ARG A 189 22.52 -20.76 1.89
CA ARG A 189 22.13 -22.17 1.68
C ARG A 189 22.52 -22.71 0.30
N SER A 190 22.51 -21.86 -0.72
CA SER A 190 22.94 -22.21 -2.08
C SER A 190 24.46 -22.21 -2.27
N GLY A 191 25.24 -21.91 -1.23
CA GLY A 191 26.70 -21.83 -1.28
C GLY A 191 27.25 -20.63 -2.06
N HIS A 192 26.39 -19.79 -2.65
CA HIS A 192 26.80 -18.64 -3.46
C HIS A 192 27.49 -17.56 -2.64
N TYR A 193 27.17 -17.47 -1.35
CA TYR A 193 27.84 -16.56 -0.42
C TYR A 193 29.32 -16.90 -0.21
N GLN A 194 29.68 -18.20 -0.19
CA GLN A 194 31.07 -18.64 0.01
C GLN A 194 31.95 -18.35 -1.21
N SER A 195 31.36 -18.28 -2.40
CA SER A 195 32.06 -17.91 -3.64
C SER A 195 32.26 -16.40 -3.83
N MET A 196 31.68 -15.54 -2.98
CA MET A 196 31.83 -14.08 -3.10
C MET A 196 33.21 -13.61 -2.67
N SER A 197 33.73 -12.58 -3.35
CA SER A 197 34.94 -11.89 -2.91
C SER A 197 34.71 -11.11 -1.61
N GLN A 198 35.78 -10.88 -0.83
CA GLN A 198 35.70 -10.07 0.40
C GLN A 198 35.13 -8.67 0.14
N ARG A 199 35.41 -8.09 -1.03
CA ARG A 199 34.88 -6.78 -1.43
C ARG A 199 33.36 -6.80 -1.60
N GLU A 200 32.82 -7.81 -2.27
CA GLU A 200 31.37 -7.92 -2.49
C GLU A 200 30.63 -8.21 -1.19
N GLN A 201 31.21 -9.05 -0.32
CA GLN A 201 30.68 -9.29 1.03
C GLN A 201 30.63 -8.00 1.85
N PHE A 202 31.69 -7.19 1.81
CA PHE A 202 31.74 -5.90 2.50
C PHE A 202 30.72 -4.90 1.94
N VAL A 203 30.58 -4.81 0.61
CA VAL A 203 29.58 -3.93 -0.03
C VAL A 203 28.17 -4.35 0.38
N LEU A 204 27.86 -5.65 0.35
CA LEU A 204 26.56 -6.17 0.73
C LEU A 204 26.28 -5.87 2.22
N PHE A 205 27.25 -6.07 3.11
CA PHE A 205 27.15 -5.71 4.53
C PHE A 205 26.87 -4.21 4.72
N ALA A 206 27.69 -3.35 4.10
CA ALA A 206 27.56 -1.91 4.21
C ALA A 206 26.17 -1.43 3.75
N LEU A 207 25.63 -2.03 2.68
CA LEU A 207 24.28 -1.74 2.20
C LEU A 207 23.20 -2.17 3.20
N HIS A 208 23.30 -3.34 3.83
CA HIS A 208 22.33 -3.79 4.84
C HIS A 208 22.35 -2.88 6.08
N VAL A 209 23.53 -2.50 6.56
CA VAL A 209 23.68 -1.56 7.67
C VAL A 209 23.12 -0.18 7.29
N LEU A 210 23.42 0.30 6.08
CA LEU A 210 22.89 1.57 5.56
C LEU A 210 21.36 1.55 5.46
N ALA A 211 20.78 0.48 4.90
CA ALA A 211 19.33 0.33 4.81
C ALA A 211 18.68 0.27 6.19
N LEU A 212 19.25 -0.48 7.14
CA LEU A 212 18.72 -0.56 8.50
C LEU A 212 18.77 0.79 9.22
N THR A 213 19.94 1.45 9.19
CA THR A 213 20.14 2.74 9.86
C THR A 213 19.28 3.84 9.24
N CYS A 214 19.26 3.97 7.91
CA CYS A 214 18.37 4.92 7.23
C CYS A 214 16.89 4.59 7.44
N GLY A 215 16.52 3.31 7.50
CA GLY A 215 15.15 2.88 7.75
C GLY A 215 14.66 3.25 9.16
N LEU A 216 15.50 3.04 10.19
CA LEU A 216 15.21 3.44 11.56
C LEU A 216 15.19 4.97 11.72
N LEU A 217 16.14 5.68 11.09
CA LEU A 217 16.16 7.14 11.01
C LEU A 217 14.88 7.69 10.34
N LEU A 218 14.44 7.07 9.26
CA LEU A 218 13.22 7.44 8.55
C LEU A 218 11.98 7.19 9.42
N GLN A 219 11.89 6.04 10.08
CA GLN A 219 10.78 5.70 10.99
C GLN A 219 10.68 6.68 12.15
N GLY A 220 11.79 6.87 12.88
CA GLY A 220 11.83 7.75 14.05
C GLY A 220 11.71 9.22 13.69
N GLY A 221 12.25 9.63 12.54
CA GLY A 221 12.11 10.98 12.01
C GLY A 221 10.71 11.27 11.51
N ALA A 222 10.05 10.34 10.82
CA ALA A 222 8.66 10.49 10.38
C ALA A 222 7.70 10.57 11.58
N TYR A 223 7.97 9.80 12.64
CA TYR A 223 7.24 9.89 13.90
C TYR A 223 7.39 11.28 14.54
N LEU A 224 8.63 11.76 14.69
CA LEU A 224 8.89 13.08 15.24
C LEU A 224 8.26 14.18 14.38
N HIS A 225 8.37 14.08 13.06
CA HIS A 225 7.75 15.03 12.14
C HIS A 225 6.23 15.09 12.32
N ARG A 226 5.57 13.95 12.52
CA ARG A 226 4.14 13.92 12.84
C ARG A 226 3.85 14.67 14.15
N LEU A 227 4.63 14.40 15.21
CA LEU A 227 4.48 15.09 16.49
C LEU A 227 4.71 16.60 16.37
N THR A 228 5.73 17.04 15.62
CA THR A 228 5.99 18.48 15.43
C THR A 228 4.86 19.18 14.71
N VAL A 229 4.27 18.56 13.68
CA VAL A 229 3.11 19.10 12.97
C VAL A 229 1.90 19.22 13.91
N ILE A 230 1.68 18.22 14.78
CA ILE A 230 0.60 18.25 15.77
C ILE A 230 0.83 19.35 16.81
N TRP A 231 2.04 19.46 17.37
CA TRP A 231 2.35 20.48 18.37
C TRP A 231 2.29 21.91 17.83
N GLN A 232 2.74 22.12 16.59
CA GLN A 232 2.55 23.39 15.89
C GLN A 232 1.06 23.73 15.75
N HIS A 233 0.21 22.73 15.53
CA HIS A 233 -1.23 22.95 15.40
C HIS A 233 -1.91 23.35 16.72
N ILE A 234 -1.47 22.80 17.85
CA ILE A 234 -2.02 23.12 19.18
C ILE A 234 -1.38 24.41 19.75
N ASN A 235 -0.55 25.12 18.97
CA ASN A 235 0.24 26.28 19.40
C ASN A 235 1.10 26.02 20.64
N VAL A 236 1.51 24.77 20.85
CA VAL A 236 2.43 24.41 21.94
C VAL A 236 3.85 24.77 21.48
N PRO A 237 4.60 25.59 22.24
CA PRO A 237 5.94 25.98 21.86
C PRO A 237 6.84 24.75 21.82
N TYR A 238 7.33 24.42 20.62
CA TYR A 238 8.21 23.27 20.43
C TYR A 238 9.61 23.53 21.02
N PRO A 239 10.04 22.79 22.06
CA PRO A 239 11.39 22.96 22.60
C PRO A 239 12.40 22.43 21.57
N ARG A 240 13.20 23.32 20.97
CA ARG A 240 14.26 22.95 20.00
C ARG A 240 15.25 21.91 20.56
N GLN A 241 15.41 21.87 21.88
CA GLN A 241 16.24 20.89 22.58
C GLN A 241 15.72 19.45 22.39
N LEU A 242 14.41 19.26 22.21
CA LEU A 242 13.80 17.95 22.00
C LEU A 242 14.12 17.39 20.61
N LEU A 243 14.21 18.23 19.56
CA LEU A 243 14.67 17.79 18.23
C LEU A 243 16.09 17.23 18.28
N ASN A 244 17.00 17.99 18.88
CA ASN A 244 18.41 17.62 18.97
C ASN A 244 18.60 16.41 19.88
N GLY A 245 17.89 16.37 21.01
CA GLY A 245 17.89 15.21 21.92
C GLY A 245 17.31 13.96 21.26
N TRP A 246 16.22 14.09 20.52
CA TRP A 246 15.60 12.99 19.78
C TRP A 246 16.52 12.46 18.70
N LEU A 247 17.04 13.31 17.81
CA LEU A 247 17.95 12.87 16.74
C LEU A 247 19.22 12.25 17.30
N ARG A 248 19.81 12.82 18.35
CA ARG A 248 20.98 12.24 19.03
C ARG A 248 20.66 10.87 19.60
N ASN A 249 19.57 10.73 20.34
CA ASN A 249 19.17 9.45 20.92
C ASN A 249 18.81 8.43 19.83
N LEU A 250 18.20 8.88 18.74
CA LEU A 250 17.88 8.01 17.61
C LEU A 250 19.13 7.50 16.91
N VAL A 251 20.14 8.36 16.73
CA VAL A 251 21.46 7.95 16.20
C VAL A 251 22.11 6.96 17.16
N ILE A 252 22.07 7.19 18.47
CA ILE A 252 22.59 6.25 19.48
C ILE A 252 21.86 4.90 19.39
N VAL A 253 20.53 4.89 19.28
CA VAL A 253 19.74 3.67 19.11
C VAL A 253 20.09 2.99 17.79
N CYS A 254 20.19 3.72 16.68
CA CYS A 254 20.57 3.16 15.38
C CYS A 254 21.96 2.54 15.42
N LEU A 255 22.93 3.20 16.08
CA LEU A 255 24.27 2.67 16.28
C LEU A 255 24.25 1.43 17.18
N GLY A 256 23.49 1.47 18.28
CA GLY A 256 23.32 0.33 19.18
C GLY A 256 22.70 -0.87 18.49
N VAL A 257 21.67 -0.68 17.67
CA VAL A 257 21.06 -1.75 16.86
C VAL A 257 22.03 -2.25 15.79
N ALA A 258 22.75 -1.36 15.09
CA ALA A 258 23.73 -1.77 14.09
C ALA A 258 24.86 -2.62 14.72
N VAL A 259 25.35 -2.21 15.89
CA VAL A 259 26.34 -2.96 16.68
C VAL A 259 25.75 -4.28 17.15
N LEU A 260 24.52 -4.29 17.69
CA LEU A 260 23.86 -5.51 18.13
C LEU A 260 23.69 -6.51 16.98
N VAL A 261 23.25 -6.06 15.80
CA VAL A 261 23.13 -6.89 14.59
C VAL A 261 24.50 -7.40 14.12
N SER A 262 25.56 -6.62 14.31
CA SER A 262 26.92 -7.01 13.94
C SER A 262 27.58 -7.97 14.94
N ILE A 263 27.20 -7.89 16.22
CA ILE A 263 27.72 -8.73 17.32
C ILE A 263 26.90 -10.01 17.48
N MET A 264 25.64 -10.02 17.04
CA MET A 264 24.75 -11.15 17.23
C MET A 264 25.37 -12.42 16.62
N PRO A 265 25.58 -13.50 17.41
CA PRO A 265 26.21 -14.74 16.98
C PRO A 265 25.20 -15.60 16.21
N VAL A 266 24.53 -14.98 15.25
CA VAL A 266 23.50 -15.61 14.46
C VAL A 266 24.02 -15.61 13.04
N ASP A 267 23.82 -16.73 12.34
CA ASP A 267 24.24 -16.97 10.95
C ASP A 267 23.66 -16.00 9.90
N PHE A 268 23.11 -14.87 10.34
CA PHE A 268 22.53 -13.79 9.55
C PHE A 268 23.50 -12.62 9.31
N SER A 269 24.62 -12.52 10.04
CA SER A 269 25.66 -11.53 9.77
C SER A 269 26.66 -12.06 8.73
N PRO A 270 27.00 -11.29 7.67
CA PRO A 270 28.07 -11.63 6.71
C PRO A 270 29.45 -11.73 7.36
N ILE A 271 29.59 -11.24 8.59
CA ILE A 271 30.80 -11.32 9.41
C ILE A 271 30.43 -11.96 10.75
N THR A 272 30.77 -13.24 10.92
CA THR A 272 30.69 -13.92 12.23
C THR A 272 31.66 -13.24 13.21
N TYR A 273 31.36 -13.30 14.51
CA TYR A 273 32.28 -12.88 15.57
C TYR A 273 33.71 -13.42 15.34
N ASP A 274 33.84 -14.64 14.81
CA ASP A 274 35.11 -15.29 14.46
C ASP A 274 35.93 -14.53 13.39
N ASN A 275 35.26 -13.86 12.44
CA ASN A 275 35.94 -13.06 11.42
C ASN A 275 36.42 -11.70 11.99
N ILE A 276 35.65 -11.11 12.92
CA ILE A 276 36.02 -9.86 13.60
C ILE A 276 37.14 -10.12 14.59
N SER A 277 37.02 -11.16 15.42
CA SER A 277 38.04 -11.56 16.39
C SER A 277 39.31 -12.02 15.68
N GLY A 278 39.20 -12.74 14.56
CA GLY A 278 40.35 -13.11 13.73
C GLY A 278 40.98 -11.93 12.95
N GLY A 279 40.20 -10.90 12.62
CA GLY A 279 40.70 -9.65 12.05
C GLY A 279 41.43 -8.78 13.07
N ILE A 280 40.86 -8.65 14.27
CA ILE A 280 41.46 -7.96 15.41
C ILE A 280 42.69 -8.70 15.91
N ALA A 281 42.65 -10.03 16.00
CA ALA A 281 43.82 -10.84 16.34
C ALA A 281 44.94 -10.70 15.31
N ARG A 282 44.63 -10.69 14.01
CA ARG A 282 45.63 -10.43 12.96
C ARG A 282 46.17 -9.00 13.00
N LEU A 283 45.33 -8.01 13.31
CA LEU A 283 45.75 -6.62 13.44
C LEU A 283 46.62 -6.43 14.70
N LEU A 284 46.26 -7.06 15.81
CA LEU A 284 47.05 -7.09 17.05
C LEU A 284 48.38 -7.82 16.83
N MET A 285 48.39 -8.99 16.19
CA MET A 285 49.62 -9.68 15.80
C MET A 285 50.50 -8.81 14.90
N ARG A 286 49.92 -8.06 13.95
CA ARG A 286 50.66 -7.11 13.12
C ARG A 286 51.21 -5.89 13.87
N MET A 287 50.60 -5.55 15.00
CA MET A 287 50.98 -4.39 15.81
C MET A 287 51.97 -4.76 16.92
N PHE A 288 51.96 -6.02 17.36
CA PHE A 288 52.80 -6.56 18.43
C PHE A 288 53.98 -7.42 17.95
N ASP A 289 53.93 -7.99 16.74
CA ASP A 289 55.04 -8.73 16.15
C ASP A 289 55.75 -7.92 15.05
N GLY A 290 57.08 -7.79 15.20
CA GLY A 290 58.00 -7.33 14.16
C GLY A 290 58.01 -8.23 12.92
N PRO A 291 58.86 -7.96 11.91
CA PRO A 291 58.72 -8.51 10.57
C PRO A 291 58.63 -10.04 10.61
N PRO A 292 57.79 -10.66 9.75
CA PRO A 292 57.46 -12.06 9.89
C PRO A 292 58.74 -12.88 9.79
N GLN A 293 59.10 -13.56 10.87
CA GLN A 293 59.86 -14.80 10.74
C GLN A 293 59.01 -15.68 9.83
N ARG A 294 59.45 -15.82 8.58
CA ARG A 294 58.99 -16.88 7.70
C ARG A 294 59.18 -18.16 8.50
N ALA A 295 58.08 -18.70 9.04
CA ALA A 295 58.00 -20.10 9.36
C ALA A 295 58.40 -20.78 8.05
N ARG A 296 59.59 -21.35 8.08
CA ARG A 296 60.16 -22.18 7.06
C ARG A 296 59.24 -23.40 7.04
N GLU A 297 58.15 -23.33 6.27
CA GLU A 297 57.55 -24.53 5.72
C GLU A 297 58.68 -25.21 4.96
N GLN A 298 59.27 -26.20 5.63
CA GLN A 298 60.10 -27.17 4.99
C GLN A 298 59.29 -27.68 3.81
N ALA A 299 59.89 -27.56 2.63
CA ALA A 299 59.47 -28.33 1.48
C ALA A 299 59.47 -29.80 1.90
N GLU A 300 58.30 -30.33 2.25
CA GLU A 300 58.06 -31.75 2.18
C GLU A 300 58.20 -32.11 0.71
N THR A 301 59.32 -32.77 0.46
CA THR A 301 59.55 -33.55 -0.75
C THR A 301 58.39 -34.55 -0.86
N PRO A 302 57.74 -34.71 -2.02
CA PRO A 302 56.72 -35.72 -2.17
C PRO A 302 57.40 -37.10 -2.06
N ASP A 303 57.01 -37.86 -1.03
CA ASP A 303 57.35 -39.27 -0.87
C ASP A 303 56.70 -40.07 -2.03
N PRO A 304 57.47 -40.78 -2.88
CA PRO A 304 56.97 -41.42 -4.10
C PRO A 304 56.25 -42.76 -3.83
N GLY A 305 55.52 -42.86 -2.71
CA GLY A 305 55.01 -44.14 -2.21
C GLY A 305 53.57 -44.15 -1.69
N THR A 306 52.85 -43.03 -1.68
CA THR A 306 51.43 -43.03 -1.28
C THR A 306 50.53 -43.16 -2.52
N PRO A 307 49.68 -44.20 -2.61
CA PRO A 307 48.71 -44.28 -3.69
C PRO A 307 47.78 -43.06 -3.63
N PRO A 308 47.44 -42.44 -4.78
CA PRO A 308 46.54 -41.30 -4.78
C PRO A 308 45.22 -41.75 -4.16
N VAL A 309 44.80 -41.08 -3.08
CA VAL A 309 43.44 -41.20 -2.56
C VAL A 309 42.51 -40.93 -3.76
N PRO A 310 41.71 -41.92 -4.20
CA PRO A 310 40.81 -41.68 -5.30
C PRO A 310 39.82 -40.64 -4.81
N TRP A 311 39.82 -39.49 -5.47
CA TRP A 311 38.68 -38.61 -5.52
C TRP A 311 37.43 -39.46 -5.65
N VAL A 312 36.65 -39.53 -4.58
CA VAL A 312 35.28 -40.04 -4.64
C VAL A 312 34.58 -39.06 -5.57
N GLN A 313 34.55 -39.40 -6.85
CA GLN A 313 33.50 -38.96 -7.74
C GLN A 313 32.21 -39.36 -7.01
N PRO A 314 31.33 -38.41 -6.64
CA PRO A 314 30.00 -38.83 -6.24
C PRO A 314 29.45 -39.57 -7.45
N GLU A 315 29.30 -40.88 -7.32
CA GLU A 315 28.57 -41.70 -8.28
C GLU A 315 27.29 -40.94 -8.58
N GLU A 316 27.04 -40.65 -9.86
CA GLU A 316 25.73 -40.27 -10.36
C GLU A 316 24.80 -41.48 -10.18
N GLY A 317 24.48 -41.80 -8.92
CA GLY A 317 23.35 -42.63 -8.58
C GLY A 317 22.11 -41.89 -9.06
N GLU A 318 21.23 -42.60 -9.76
CA GLU A 318 19.92 -42.08 -10.15
C GLU A 318 19.35 -41.26 -8.99
N PRO A 319 18.96 -39.99 -9.22
CA PRO A 319 18.55 -39.12 -8.14
C PRO A 319 17.45 -39.83 -7.35
N PRO A 320 17.62 -40.02 -6.02
CA PRO A 320 16.64 -40.75 -5.24
C PRO A 320 15.26 -40.14 -5.47
N PHE A 321 14.20 -40.95 -5.51
CA PHE A 321 12.83 -40.49 -5.76
C PHE A 321 12.47 -39.22 -4.96
N TRP A 322 12.97 -39.13 -3.74
CA TRP A 322 12.84 -37.96 -2.87
C TRP A 322 13.50 -36.69 -3.41
N ALA A 323 14.65 -36.76 -4.08
CA ALA A 323 15.29 -35.62 -4.75
C ALA A 323 14.46 -35.15 -5.96
N GLY A 324 13.87 -36.08 -6.71
CA GLY A 324 12.92 -35.74 -7.78
C GLY A 324 11.65 -35.07 -7.24
N LEU A 325 11.07 -35.63 -6.17
CA LEU A 325 9.91 -35.04 -5.48
C LEU A 325 10.24 -33.65 -4.90
N LEU A 326 11.42 -33.48 -4.30
CA LEU A 326 11.88 -32.19 -3.77
C LEU A 326 12.08 -31.17 -4.88
N ALA A 327 12.65 -31.58 -6.02
CA ALA A 327 12.85 -30.71 -7.18
C ALA A 327 11.52 -30.27 -7.80
N VAL A 328 10.53 -31.18 -7.89
CA VAL A 328 9.17 -30.86 -8.36
C VAL A 328 8.47 -29.93 -7.36
N LEU A 329 8.57 -30.19 -6.06
CA LEU A 329 8.02 -29.33 -5.01
C LEU A 329 8.66 -27.94 -5.05
N TYR A 330 9.98 -27.88 -5.21
CA TYR A 330 10.74 -26.64 -5.34
C TYR A 330 10.35 -25.86 -6.59
N MET A 331 10.17 -26.52 -7.73
CA MET A 331 9.61 -25.90 -8.94
C MET A 331 8.19 -25.37 -8.69
N LEU A 332 7.31 -26.15 -8.05
CA LEU A 332 5.95 -25.74 -7.71
C LEU A 332 5.94 -24.52 -6.77
N PHE A 333 6.86 -24.48 -5.81
CA PHE A 333 7.03 -23.32 -4.93
C PHE A 333 7.56 -22.12 -5.69
N ILE A 334 8.58 -22.26 -6.53
CA ILE A 334 9.09 -21.14 -7.33
C ILE A 334 8.01 -20.61 -8.25
N TRP A 335 7.36 -21.47 -9.04
CA TRP A 335 6.29 -21.06 -9.95
C TRP A 335 5.10 -20.50 -9.19
N GLY A 336 4.74 -21.10 -8.05
CA GLY A 336 3.68 -20.62 -7.17
C GLY A 336 3.98 -19.24 -6.59
N PHE A 337 5.20 -19.02 -6.09
CA PHE A 337 5.64 -17.72 -5.58
C PHE A 337 5.81 -16.69 -6.69
N THR A 338 6.27 -17.08 -7.86
CA THR A 338 6.41 -16.18 -9.01
C THR A 338 5.04 -15.76 -9.54
N LEU A 339 4.09 -16.70 -9.61
CA LEU A 339 2.70 -16.42 -9.97
C LEU A 339 2.01 -15.57 -8.90
N LEU A 340 2.24 -15.86 -7.61
CA LEU A 340 1.70 -15.07 -6.51
C LEU A 340 2.30 -13.66 -6.49
N ALA A 341 3.61 -13.51 -6.72
CA ALA A 341 4.28 -12.22 -6.84
C ALA A 341 3.79 -11.46 -8.07
N LEU A 342 3.52 -12.15 -9.18
CA LEU A 342 2.90 -11.56 -10.37
C LEU A 342 1.47 -11.11 -10.05
N VAL A 343 0.64 -11.92 -9.38
CA VAL A 343 -0.74 -11.57 -9.01
C VAL A 343 -0.77 -10.43 -7.99
N ILE A 344 0.13 -10.42 -7.02
CA ILE A 344 0.29 -9.32 -6.05
C ILE A 344 0.81 -8.08 -6.77
N GLY A 345 1.77 -8.21 -7.69
CA GLY A 345 2.31 -7.12 -8.49
C GLY A 345 1.26 -6.51 -9.43
N LEU A 346 0.49 -7.35 -10.11
CA LEU A 346 -0.61 -6.95 -10.99
C LEU A 346 -1.77 -6.38 -10.17
N GLY A 347 -2.08 -6.97 -9.01
CA GLY A 347 -3.06 -6.47 -8.06
C GLY A 347 -2.64 -5.13 -7.46
N PHE A 348 -1.36 -4.95 -7.15
CA PHE A 348 -0.79 -3.68 -6.71
C PHE A 348 -0.83 -2.64 -7.82
N LEU A 349 -0.46 -3.01 -9.06
CA LEU A 349 -0.55 -2.15 -10.23
C LEU A 349 -2.00 -1.73 -10.50
N LEU A 350 -2.94 -2.67 -10.40
CA LEU A 350 -4.36 -2.44 -10.64
C LEU A 350 -4.98 -1.62 -9.50
N ILE A 351 -4.62 -1.86 -8.25
CA ILE A 351 -5.05 -1.04 -7.11
C ILE A 351 -4.44 0.36 -7.21
N THR A 352 -3.16 0.52 -7.55
CA THR A 352 -2.54 1.86 -7.67
C THR A 352 -3.06 2.65 -8.87
N LEU A 353 -3.33 1.99 -10.00
CA LEU A 353 -4.01 2.60 -11.15
C LEU A 353 -5.47 2.95 -10.81
N VAL A 354 -6.22 2.00 -10.25
CA VAL A 354 -7.64 2.20 -9.91
C VAL A 354 -7.80 3.23 -8.80
N HIS A 355 -6.99 3.23 -7.74
CA HIS A 355 -7.08 4.24 -6.67
C HIS A 355 -6.60 5.61 -7.16
N GLY A 356 -5.53 5.66 -7.95
CA GLY A 356 -5.01 6.89 -8.57
C GLY A 356 -5.99 7.51 -9.58
N GLU A 357 -6.78 6.68 -10.27
CA GLU A 357 -7.85 7.15 -11.16
C GLU A 357 -9.16 7.42 -10.41
N LEU A 358 -9.55 6.62 -9.41
CA LEU A 358 -10.78 6.85 -8.61
C LEU A 358 -10.72 8.17 -7.85
N GLU A 359 -9.55 8.51 -7.29
CA GLU A 359 -9.34 9.77 -6.58
C GLU A 359 -9.35 10.96 -7.55
N ARG A 360 -8.96 10.77 -8.81
CA ARG A 360 -9.07 11.77 -9.90
C ARG A 360 -10.47 11.85 -10.52
N LEU A 361 -11.27 10.78 -10.42
CA LEU A 361 -12.64 10.69 -10.95
C LEU A 361 -13.70 11.38 -10.07
N ARG A 362 -13.36 11.83 -8.87
CA ARG A 362 -14.26 12.63 -8.01
C ARG A 362 -14.51 14.06 -8.54
N GLY A 363 -13.85 14.47 -9.63
CA GLY A 363 -13.89 15.84 -10.14
C GLY A 363 -14.40 16.06 -11.57
N LEU A 364 -14.95 15.07 -12.29
CA LEU A 364 -15.31 15.27 -13.71
C LEU A 364 -16.73 14.77 -14.06
N PRO A 365 -17.74 15.65 -14.11
CA PRO A 365 -19.08 15.31 -14.58
C PRO A 365 -19.12 15.32 -16.12
N ARG A 366 -19.79 14.32 -16.71
CA ARG A 366 -20.13 14.09 -18.14
C ARG A 366 -19.19 13.25 -19.02
N ALA A 367 -17.86 13.38 -18.97
CA ALA A 367 -16.98 12.56 -19.85
C ALA A 367 -16.85 11.08 -19.39
N ALA A 368 -16.77 10.82 -18.08
CA ALA A 368 -16.67 9.46 -17.54
C ALA A 368 -17.97 8.65 -17.71
N ALA A 369 -19.13 9.31 -17.77
CA ALA A 369 -20.39 8.64 -18.08
C ALA A 369 -20.43 8.15 -19.54
N GLN A 370 -19.89 8.94 -20.47
CA GLN A 370 -19.79 8.55 -21.88
C GLN A 370 -18.76 7.46 -22.09
N PHE A 371 -17.62 7.52 -21.40
CA PHE A 371 -16.61 6.45 -21.46
C PHE A 371 -17.10 5.16 -20.78
N PHE A 372 -17.76 5.25 -19.62
CA PHE A 372 -18.36 4.09 -18.96
C PHE A 372 -19.47 3.46 -19.80
N LEU A 373 -20.33 4.26 -20.44
CA LEU A 373 -21.34 3.73 -21.37
C LEU A 373 -20.69 3.10 -22.61
N ALA A 374 -19.63 3.69 -23.16
CA ALA A 374 -18.89 3.12 -24.30
C ALA A 374 -18.19 1.80 -23.93
N VAL A 375 -17.58 1.72 -22.74
CA VAL A 375 -16.95 0.50 -22.22
C VAL A 375 -18.00 -0.55 -21.86
N GLN A 376 -19.11 -0.16 -21.23
CA GLN A 376 -20.22 -1.06 -20.93
C GLN A 376 -20.83 -1.63 -22.21
N GLU A 377 -21.00 -0.81 -23.24
CA GLU A 377 -21.52 -1.26 -24.53
C GLU A 377 -20.51 -2.16 -25.26
N SER A 378 -19.22 -1.85 -25.20
CA SER A 378 -18.15 -2.69 -25.75
C SER A 378 -18.05 -4.05 -25.05
N VAL A 379 -18.16 -4.07 -23.71
CA VAL A 379 -18.17 -5.30 -22.91
C VAL A 379 -19.44 -6.09 -23.16
N ARG A 380 -20.60 -5.44 -23.27
CA ARG A 380 -21.87 -6.10 -23.63
C ARG A 380 -21.78 -6.73 -25.02
N GLN A 381 -21.20 -6.04 -25.99
CA GLN A 381 -20.99 -6.57 -27.34
C GLN A 381 -20.01 -7.74 -27.34
N LEU A 382 -18.92 -7.67 -26.56
CA LEU A 382 -17.96 -8.76 -26.41
C LEU A 382 -18.57 -9.98 -25.71
N VAL A 383 -19.33 -9.77 -24.64
CA VAL A 383 -20.05 -10.84 -23.91
C VAL A 383 -21.10 -11.48 -24.82
N GLN A 384 -21.86 -10.69 -25.60
CA GLN A 384 -22.79 -11.25 -26.57
C GLN A 384 -22.07 -12.00 -27.70
N PHE A 385 -20.92 -11.51 -28.16
CA PHE A 385 -20.11 -12.20 -29.16
C PHE A 385 -19.61 -13.56 -28.64
N VAL A 386 -19.08 -13.59 -27.42
CA VAL A 386 -18.59 -14.81 -26.74
C VAL A 386 -19.75 -15.75 -26.43
N LEU A 387 -20.88 -15.26 -25.92
CA LEU A 387 -22.06 -16.09 -25.65
C LEU A 387 -22.65 -16.68 -26.92
N ARG A 388 -22.71 -15.93 -28.03
CA ARG A 388 -23.14 -16.46 -29.34
C ARG A 388 -22.15 -17.50 -29.87
N HIS A 389 -20.84 -17.30 -29.67
CA HIS A 389 -19.83 -18.28 -30.06
C HIS A 389 -19.91 -19.56 -29.19
N MET A 390 -20.08 -19.41 -27.87
CA MET A 390 -20.26 -20.53 -26.95
C MET A 390 -21.57 -21.26 -27.17
N GLN A 391 -22.67 -20.58 -27.53
CA GLN A 391 -23.93 -21.21 -27.91
C GLN A 391 -23.78 -22.01 -29.21
N ARG A 392 -23.08 -21.49 -30.23
CA ARG A 392 -22.78 -22.24 -31.47
C ARG A 392 -21.88 -23.45 -31.24
N VAL A 393 -20.92 -23.36 -30.31
CA VAL A 393 -20.08 -24.51 -29.92
C VAL A 393 -20.88 -25.51 -29.08
N LYS A 394 -21.76 -25.05 -28.20
CA LYS A 394 -22.64 -25.89 -27.38
C LYS A 394 -23.75 -26.56 -28.19
N GLU A 395 -24.22 -25.95 -29.28
CA GLU A 395 -25.16 -26.56 -30.23
C GLU A 395 -24.48 -27.61 -31.12
N ARG A 396 -23.19 -27.43 -31.45
CA ARG A 396 -22.40 -28.46 -32.16
C ARG A 396 -21.96 -29.63 -31.28
N VAL A 397 -22.03 -29.53 -29.95
CA VAL A 397 -21.59 -30.56 -29.00
C VAL A 397 -22.76 -31.17 -28.19
N ARG A 398 -24.00 -30.71 -28.39
CA ARG A 398 -25.17 -31.31 -27.74
C ARG A 398 -25.76 -32.46 -28.58
N ILE A 399 -25.32 -33.66 -28.24
CA ILE A 399 -26.05 -34.91 -28.45
C ILE A 399 -27.49 -34.72 -27.90
N PRO A 400 -28.54 -35.08 -28.65
CA PRO A 400 -29.92 -34.85 -28.24
C PRO A 400 -30.27 -35.74 -27.05
N LYS A 401 -30.26 -35.18 -25.84
CA LYS A 401 -30.85 -35.83 -24.67
C LYS A 401 -32.35 -35.57 -24.66
N ILE A 402 -33.07 -36.60 -25.05
CA ILE A 402 -34.52 -36.76 -24.87
C ILE A 402 -34.84 -36.52 -23.39
N ARG A 403 -35.71 -35.54 -23.11
CA ARG A 403 -36.31 -35.31 -21.80
C ARG A 403 -37.52 -36.25 -21.65
N PRO A 404 -37.63 -37.03 -20.57
CA PRO A 404 -38.93 -37.35 -20.02
C PRO A 404 -39.37 -36.19 -19.12
N ALA A 405 -40.57 -35.67 -19.40
CA ALA A 405 -41.26 -34.74 -18.51
C ALA A 405 -41.82 -35.53 -17.33
N ALA A 406 -41.62 -35.02 -16.10
CA ALA A 406 -42.52 -35.32 -15.00
C ALA A 406 -42.65 -34.09 -14.08
N PRO A 407 -43.85 -33.85 -13.53
CA PRO A 407 -44.33 -32.50 -13.22
C PRO A 407 -44.66 -32.38 -11.74
N TRP A 408 -43.70 -31.94 -10.92
CA TRP A 408 -43.96 -31.38 -9.58
C TRP A 408 -42.61 -31.03 -8.97
N GLU A 409 -42.39 -29.75 -8.71
CA GLU A 409 -41.62 -29.27 -7.55
C GLU A 409 -41.82 -27.76 -7.50
N LEU A 410 -42.75 -27.37 -6.62
CA LEU A 410 -43.01 -26.00 -6.24
C LEU A 410 -41.74 -25.38 -5.66
N GLU A 411 -41.49 -24.15 -6.10
CA GLU A 411 -40.40 -23.28 -5.69
C GLU A 411 -40.36 -23.09 -4.18
N ALA A 412 -39.38 -23.72 -3.52
CA ALA A 412 -38.88 -23.27 -2.23
C ALA A 412 -37.73 -22.27 -2.47
N PRO A 413 -37.85 -21.00 -2.06
CA PRO A 413 -36.75 -20.05 -2.21
C PRO A 413 -35.62 -20.42 -1.26
N ARG A 414 -34.43 -20.64 -1.83
CA ARG A 414 -33.18 -20.79 -1.08
C ARG A 414 -32.85 -19.50 -0.33
N PRO A 415 -32.34 -19.56 0.92
CA PRO A 415 -32.00 -18.37 1.68
C PRO A 415 -30.75 -17.71 1.10
N ASP A 416 -30.91 -16.48 0.65
CA ASP A 416 -29.81 -15.66 0.14
C ASP A 416 -29.03 -15.04 1.32
N ARG A 417 -27.71 -15.21 1.27
CA ARG A 417 -26.75 -14.79 2.28
C ARG A 417 -26.38 -13.33 1.99
N ARG A 418 -27.01 -12.34 2.64
CA ARG A 418 -26.48 -10.97 2.77
C ARG A 418 -27.32 -10.09 3.70
N GLY A 419 -26.65 -9.51 4.69
CA GLY A 419 -26.96 -8.19 5.26
C GLY A 419 -28.25 -8.09 6.07
N ARG A 420 -28.10 -7.96 7.39
CA ARG A 420 -29.01 -7.30 8.35
C ARG A 420 -30.22 -6.64 7.66
N GLN A 421 -31.29 -7.39 7.45
CA GLN A 421 -32.50 -6.87 6.80
C GLN A 421 -33.13 -5.85 7.75
N GLU A 422 -33.10 -4.57 7.36
CA GLU A 422 -34.07 -3.61 7.86
C GLU A 422 -35.45 -4.17 7.54
N THR A 423 -36.26 -4.45 8.56
CA THR A 423 -37.63 -4.93 8.41
C THR A 423 -38.39 -3.97 7.48
N ALA A 424 -39.22 -4.46 6.55
CA ALA A 424 -39.95 -3.63 5.59
C ALA A 424 -40.67 -2.43 6.26
N ALA A 425 -41.24 -2.65 7.45
CA ALA A 425 -41.87 -1.62 8.28
C ALA A 425 -40.95 -0.43 8.63
N VAL A 426 -39.65 -0.65 8.87
CA VAL A 426 -38.68 0.41 9.18
C VAL A 426 -38.39 1.25 7.94
N ARG A 427 -38.33 0.61 6.77
CA ARG A 427 -38.15 1.30 5.49
C ARG A 427 -39.36 2.17 5.17
N ASP A 428 -40.56 1.70 5.47
CA ASP A 428 -41.81 2.40 5.19
C ASP A 428 -41.97 3.66 6.07
N ILE A 429 -41.70 3.56 7.37
CA ILE A 429 -41.75 4.72 8.30
C ILE A 429 -40.71 5.79 7.91
N ARG A 430 -39.50 5.38 7.49
CA ARG A 430 -38.48 6.31 6.98
C ARG A 430 -38.85 6.93 5.64
N GLY A 431 -39.64 6.22 4.83
CA GLY A 431 -40.23 6.75 3.60
C GLY A 431 -41.26 7.83 3.91
N ALA A 432 -42.19 7.55 4.82
CA ALA A 432 -43.22 8.49 5.26
C ALA A 432 -42.63 9.78 5.85
N PHE A 433 -41.57 9.69 6.67
CA PHE A 433 -40.89 10.88 7.20
C PHE A 433 -40.25 11.74 6.09
N ARG A 434 -39.69 11.12 5.05
CA ARG A 434 -39.13 11.87 3.90
C ARG A 434 -40.21 12.56 3.09
N GLN A 435 -41.34 11.90 2.87
CA GLN A 435 -42.48 12.50 2.19
C GLN A 435 -43.04 13.69 2.98
N LEU A 436 -43.16 13.53 4.30
CA LEU A 436 -43.61 14.59 5.20
C LEU A 436 -42.66 15.82 5.19
N LEU A 437 -41.34 15.61 5.10
CA LEU A 437 -40.38 16.71 4.93
C LEU A 437 -40.55 17.46 3.60
N GLN A 438 -40.84 16.74 2.51
CA GLN A 438 -41.07 17.33 1.20
C GLN A 438 -42.38 18.15 1.18
N GLU A 439 -43.45 17.61 1.75
CA GLU A 439 -44.74 18.29 1.82
C GLU A 439 -44.70 19.50 2.78
N ALA A 440 -44.00 19.40 3.90
CA ALA A 440 -43.80 20.53 4.81
C ALA A 440 -43.00 21.65 4.15
N ALA A 441 -41.97 21.33 3.37
CA ALA A 441 -41.24 22.32 2.56
C ALA A 441 -42.15 22.97 1.50
N GLY A 442 -43.04 22.20 0.88
CA GLY A 442 -44.05 22.69 -0.06
C GLY A 442 -45.13 23.57 0.57
N ALA A 443 -45.35 23.46 1.89
CA ALA A 443 -46.25 24.29 2.68
C ALA A 443 -45.52 25.45 3.41
N GLY A 444 -44.28 25.76 3.02
CA GLY A 444 -43.52 26.90 3.58
C GLY A 444 -42.83 26.64 4.93
N ILE A 445 -42.79 25.38 5.39
CA ILE A 445 -42.18 24.96 6.66
C ILE A 445 -41.00 23.99 6.38
N PRO A 446 -39.89 24.46 5.79
CA PRO A 446 -38.74 23.61 5.51
C PRO A 446 -37.97 23.28 6.79
N ALA A 447 -37.40 22.07 6.86
CA ALA A 447 -36.45 21.68 7.90
C ALA A 447 -35.20 22.57 7.86
N ARG A 448 -34.75 23.04 9.03
CA ARG A 448 -33.55 23.90 9.15
C ARG A 448 -32.28 23.05 9.18
N ALA A 449 -31.17 23.65 8.75
CA ALA A 449 -29.86 23.01 8.82
C ALA A 449 -29.48 22.74 10.29
N GLY A 450 -29.30 21.46 10.63
CA GLY A 450 -28.95 21.02 11.99
C GLY A 450 -30.14 20.70 12.91
N GLU A 451 -31.37 20.88 12.44
CA GLU A 451 -32.58 20.58 13.22
C GLU A 451 -32.79 19.06 13.37
N THR A 452 -33.03 18.62 14.60
CA THR A 452 -33.32 17.21 14.88
C THR A 452 -34.75 16.85 14.46
N PRO A 453 -35.07 15.56 14.18
CA PRO A 453 -36.43 15.14 13.87
C PRO A 453 -37.46 15.52 14.94
N GLY A 454 -37.05 15.55 16.22
CA GLY A 454 -37.89 15.99 17.33
C GLY A 454 -38.15 17.50 17.31
N GLU A 455 -37.11 18.31 17.10
CA GLU A 455 -37.23 19.77 16.96
C GLU A 455 -38.10 20.16 15.77
N PHE A 456 -37.91 19.48 14.63
CA PHE A 456 -38.76 19.64 13.46
C PHE A 456 -40.22 19.28 13.75
N GLY A 457 -40.46 18.20 14.49
CA GLY A 457 -41.79 17.80 14.93
C GLY A 457 -42.47 18.83 15.84
N SER A 458 -41.74 19.42 16.79
CA SER A 458 -42.27 20.47 17.66
C SER A 458 -42.67 21.72 16.86
N ARG A 459 -41.82 22.18 15.94
CA ARG A 459 -42.11 23.33 15.08
C ARG A 459 -43.26 23.05 14.10
N LEU A 460 -43.36 21.81 13.61
CA LEU A 460 -44.49 21.39 12.78
C LEU A 460 -45.80 21.37 13.59
N GLY A 461 -45.74 20.97 14.87
CA GLY A 461 -46.88 21.00 15.79
C GLY A 461 -47.34 22.42 16.15
N GLU A 462 -46.41 23.38 16.24
CA GLU A 462 -46.74 24.80 16.39
C GLU A 462 -47.46 25.37 15.16
N ALA A 463 -47.07 24.94 13.96
CA ALA A 463 -47.69 25.37 12.70
C ALA A 463 -49.03 24.66 12.39
N LEU A 464 -49.22 23.44 12.90
CA LEU A 464 -50.43 22.62 12.73
C LEU A 464 -50.97 22.15 14.10
N PRO A 465 -51.56 23.06 14.89
CA PRO A 465 -52.01 22.74 16.25
C PRO A 465 -53.10 21.64 16.28
N GLU A 466 -53.91 21.54 15.22
CA GLU A 466 -54.94 20.50 15.07
C GLU A 466 -54.36 19.08 14.95
N CYS A 467 -53.12 18.95 14.46
CA CYS A 467 -52.43 17.66 14.27
C CYS A 467 -51.33 17.41 15.31
N GLY A 468 -51.17 18.27 16.33
CA GLY A 468 -50.04 18.21 17.26
C GLY A 468 -49.86 16.85 17.95
N ARG A 469 -50.97 16.17 18.27
CA ARG A 469 -50.94 14.82 18.87
C ARG A 469 -50.44 13.76 17.88
N ASP A 470 -50.93 13.77 16.65
CA ASP A 470 -50.50 12.82 15.61
C ASP A 470 -49.02 13.03 15.24
N ILE A 471 -48.54 14.28 15.25
CA ILE A 471 -47.13 14.63 15.00
C ILE A 471 -46.23 14.06 16.10
N LEU A 472 -46.59 14.23 17.37
CA LEU A 472 -45.81 13.69 18.50
C LEU A 472 -45.74 12.16 18.47
N GLU A 473 -46.87 11.50 18.22
CA GLU A 473 -46.95 10.02 18.16
C GLU A 473 -46.18 9.45 16.96
N PHE A 474 -46.19 10.15 15.81
CA PHE A 474 -45.39 9.77 14.65
C PHE A 474 -43.89 9.93 14.88
N MET A 475 -43.45 11.06 15.49
CA MET A 475 -42.04 11.29 15.78
C MET A 475 -41.48 10.29 16.80
N ALA A 476 -42.28 9.88 17.78
CA ALA A 476 -41.92 8.80 18.70
C ALA A 476 -41.71 7.47 17.97
N SER A 477 -42.62 7.12 17.05
CA SER A 477 -42.54 5.91 16.23
C SER A 477 -41.33 5.92 15.29
N TYR A 478 -41.02 7.08 14.70
CA TYR A 478 -39.83 7.29 13.87
C TYR A 478 -38.53 7.18 14.68
N HIS A 479 -38.49 7.75 15.88
CA HIS A 479 -37.34 7.65 16.77
C HIS A 479 -37.08 6.19 17.18
N MET A 480 -38.13 5.43 17.48
CA MET A 480 -38.02 3.99 17.75
C MET A 480 -37.51 3.22 16.52
N ALA A 481 -38.03 3.51 15.32
CA ALA A 481 -37.61 2.85 14.08
C ALA A 481 -36.15 3.18 13.69
N ARG A 482 -35.61 4.32 14.15
CA ARG A 482 -34.26 4.77 13.82
C ARG A 482 -33.21 4.40 14.87
N TYR A 483 -33.56 4.49 16.15
CA TYR A 483 -32.59 4.38 17.26
C TYR A 483 -32.78 3.15 18.14
N SER A 484 -33.92 2.44 18.06
CA SER A 484 -34.13 1.22 18.84
C SER A 484 -33.64 -0.03 18.09
N ARG A 485 -33.09 -0.99 18.83
CA ARG A 485 -32.66 -2.30 18.31
C ARG A 485 -33.79 -3.35 18.31
N ARG A 486 -35.02 -2.97 18.67
CA ARG A 486 -36.18 -3.86 18.77
C ARG A 486 -37.00 -3.79 17.48
N GLU A 487 -37.50 -4.92 17.02
CA GLU A 487 -38.45 -4.94 15.89
C GLU A 487 -39.74 -4.21 16.28
N LEU A 488 -40.21 -3.30 15.42
CA LEU A 488 -41.50 -2.65 15.64
C LEU A 488 -42.64 -3.65 15.37
N ALA A 489 -43.59 -3.73 16.30
CA ALA A 489 -44.81 -4.48 16.09
C ALA A 489 -45.57 -3.95 14.85
N SER A 490 -46.14 -4.85 14.06
CA SER A 490 -46.85 -4.51 12.81
C SER A 490 -48.04 -3.57 13.03
N SER A 491 -48.68 -3.61 14.21
CA SER A 491 -49.75 -2.69 14.62
C SER A 491 -49.24 -1.25 14.81
N LEU A 492 -48.06 -1.07 15.41
CA LEU A 492 -47.44 0.24 15.62
C LEU A 492 -46.99 0.86 14.29
N SER A 493 -46.49 0.03 13.36
CA SER A 493 -46.11 0.50 12.02
C SER A 493 -47.31 1.00 11.22
N LYS A 494 -48.45 0.30 11.25
CA LYS A 494 -49.68 0.75 10.58
C LYS A 494 -50.23 2.05 11.19
N ALA A 495 -50.21 2.18 12.52
CA ALA A 495 -50.65 3.39 13.20
C ALA A 495 -49.76 4.60 12.83
N ALA A 496 -48.44 4.42 12.79
CA ALA A 496 -47.50 5.47 12.40
C ALA A 496 -47.69 5.95 10.95
N LEU A 497 -47.97 5.04 10.01
CA LEU A 497 -48.25 5.41 8.62
C LEU A 497 -49.58 6.18 8.50
N ALA A 498 -50.62 5.74 9.20
CA ALA A 498 -51.91 6.43 9.22
C ALA A 498 -51.83 7.82 9.89
N GLN A 499 -50.92 8.02 10.85
CA GLN A 499 -50.62 9.34 11.41
C GLN A 499 -49.91 10.23 10.38
N ALA A 500 -48.92 9.69 9.66
CA ALA A 500 -48.20 10.44 8.61
C ALA A 500 -49.14 10.92 7.49
N GLU A 501 -50.08 10.08 7.05
CA GLU A 501 -51.07 10.43 6.03
C GLU A 501 -51.97 11.58 6.48
N ARG A 502 -52.42 11.57 7.75
CA ARG A 502 -53.25 12.65 8.32
C ARG A 502 -52.49 13.98 8.40
N ILE A 503 -51.21 13.94 8.77
CA ILE A 503 -50.35 15.14 8.80
C ILE A 503 -50.13 15.70 7.39
N ILE A 504 -49.89 14.84 6.40
CA ILE A 504 -49.72 15.24 4.99
C ILE A 504 -51.00 15.85 4.44
N ALA A 505 -52.17 15.26 4.74
CA ALA A 505 -53.46 15.82 4.33
C ALA A 505 -53.70 17.22 4.91
N ALA A 506 -53.33 17.45 6.17
CA ALA A 506 -53.43 18.77 6.81
C ALA A 506 -52.47 19.80 6.15
N LEU A 507 -51.26 19.38 5.79
CA LEU A 507 -50.30 20.24 5.06
C LEU A 507 -50.82 20.66 3.68
N HIS A 508 -51.53 19.79 2.97
CA HIS A 508 -52.16 20.15 1.69
C HIS A 508 -53.26 21.20 1.84
N ILE A 509 -54.03 21.16 2.93
CA ILE A 509 -55.08 22.17 3.22
C ILE A 509 -54.44 23.54 3.48
N VAL A 510 -53.35 23.59 4.25
CA VAL A 510 -52.60 24.83 4.52
C VAL A 510 -52.01 25.40 3.23
N ARG A 511 -51.37 24.56 2.41
CA ARG A 511 -50.82 24.97 1.11
C ARG A 511 -51.87 25.55 0.16
N ARG A 512 -53.09 25.00 0.17
CA ARG A 512 -54.21 25.50 -0.66
C ARG A 512 -54.69 26.87 -0.17
N LYS A 513 -54.78 27.06 1.15
CA LYS A 513 -55.24 28.32 1.77
C LYS A 513 -54.25 29.47 1.59
N ASP A 514 -52.95 29.18 1.51
CA ASP A 514 -51.93 30.20 1.20
C ASP A 514 -51.92 30.59 -0.27
N ASN A 515 -52.16 29.65 -1.20
CA ASN A 515 -52.29 29.97 -2.62
C ASN A 515 -53.53 30.83 -2.94
N ASP A 516 -54.66 30.57 -2.28
CA ASP A 516 -55.89 31.37 -2.46
C ASP A 516 -55.77 32.79 -1.87
N ARG A 517 -54.78 33.04 -0.98
CA ARG A 517 -54.49 34.37 -0.41
C ARG A 517 -53.52 35.21 -1.24
N THR A 518 -52.77 34.60 -2.16
CA THR A 518 -51.83 35.30 -3.05
C THR A 518 -52.46 35.78 -4.36
N ASP A 519 -53.69 35.34 -4.67
CA ASP A 519 -54.44 35.71 -5.87
C ASP A 519 -55.53 36.80 -5.62
N HIS A 520 -55.50 37.43 -4.45
CA HIS A 520 -56.27 38.64 -4.10
C HIS A 520 -55.30 39.77 -3.74
#